data_AF-A0A4U0WRB7-F1
#
_entry.id   AF-A0A4U0WRB7-F1
#
_cell.length_a   1.000
_cell.length_b   1.000
_cell.length_c   1.000
_cell.angle_alpha   90.00
_cell.angle_beta   90.00
_cell.angle_gamma   90.00
#
_symmetry.space_group_name_H-M   'P 1'
#
loop_
_entity.id
_entity.type
_entity.pdbx_description
1 polymer ?
#
loop_
_entity_poly.entity_id
_entity_poly.type
_entity_poly.pdbx_seq_one_letter_code
_entity_poly.pdbx_strand_id
1 'polypeptide(L)'
;MAALSSKIATFVAGFITVFIDVSLFWWLRLDRYLTTPTRKQLLLETLEDAQVYEEWEAAAQQLDKLVDNYVWRDTPPTKVYDYNLILDRTDQLYDALDHDDVMTMCHTLRSGLVRNLGNITDPKLYNRAYAGTKLIIERYINECVLAVQYVTAYRST
;
A
#
# COMPACT_ATOMS: atom_id res chain seq x y z
N MET A 1 -63.63 -3.33 -40.06
CA MET A 1 -62.37 -2.54 -40.15
C MET A 1 -61.86 -2.06 -38.77
N ALA A 2 -62.71 -1.49 -37.90
CA ALA A 2 -62.29 -1.03 -36.56
C ALA A 2 -61.66 -2.12 -35.66
N ALA A 3 -62.21 -3.34 -35.64
CA ALA A 3 -61.69 -4.45 -34.83
C ALA A 3 -60.34 -5.03 -35.29
N LEU A 4 -59.94 -4.79 -36.55
CA LEU A 4 -58.64 -5.20 -37.06
C LEU A 4 -57.56 -4.18 -36.66
N SER A 5 -57.89 -2.89 -36.74
CA SER A 5 -57.04 -1.78 -36.28
C SER A 5 -56.73 -1.86 -34.78
N SER A 6 -57.71 -2.18 -33.94
CA SER A 6 -57.49 -2.33 -32.50
C SER A 6 -56.58 -3.51 -32.15
N LYS A 7 -56.72 -4.65 -32.85
CA LYS A 7 -55.85 -5.82 -32.67
C LYS A 7 -54.40 -5.54 -33.08
N ILE A 8 -54.20 -4.80 -34.17
CA ILE A 8 -52.87 -4.37 -34.63
C ILE A 8 -52.25 -3.42 -33.59
N ALA A 9 -53.02 -2.45 -33.08
CA ALA A 9 -52.55 -1.53 -32.06
C ALA A 9 -52.12 -2.25 -30.77
N THR A 10 -52.88 -3.24 -30.30
CA THR A 10 -52.50 -4.04 -29.12
C THR A 10 -51.24 -4.89 -29.35
N PHE A 11 -51.06 -5.43 -30.56
CA PHE A 11 -49.86 -6.20 -30.91
C PHE A 11 -48.62 -5.31 -30.97
N VAL A 12 -48.72 -4.13 -31.61
CA VAL A 12 -47.65 -3.14 -31.67
C VAL A 12 -47.29 -2.64 -30.27
N ALA A 13 -48.29 -2.36 -29.43
CA ALA A 13 -48.06 -1.96 -28.03
C ALA A 13 -47.32 -3.05 -27.25
N GLY A 14 -47.71 -4.33 -27.38
CA GLY A 14 -47.02 -5.44 -26.74
C GLY A 14 -45.58 -5.65 -27.24
N PHE A 15 -45.34 -5.42 -28.53
CA PHE A 15 -43.98 -5.48 -29.09
C PHE A 15 -43.10 -4.34 -28.55
N ILE A 16 -43.65 -3.13 -28.45
CA ILE A 16 -42.97 -1.97 -27.88
C ILE A 16 -42.63 -2.21 -26.40
N THR A 17 -43.55 -2.74 -25.59
CA THR A 17 -43.27 -3.02 -24.18
C THR A 17 -42.14 -4.03 -24.02
N VAL A 18 -42.17 -5.13 -24.77
CA VAL A 18 -41.09 -6.14 -24.73
C VAL A 18 -39.76 -5.54 -25.19
N PHE A 19 -39.77 -4.72 -26.25
CA PHE A 19 -38.56 -4.08 -26.73
C PHE A 19 -37.98 -3.09 -25.72
N ILE A 20 -38.83 -2.30 -25.05
CA ILE A 20 -38.45 -1.40 -23.96
C ILE A 20 -37.88 -2.20 -22.79
N ASP A 21 -38.56 -3.27 -22.34
CA ASP A 21 -38.13 -4.10 -21.21
C ASP A 21 -36.77 -4.75 -21.49
N VAL A 22 -36.57 -5.29 -22.69
CA VAL A 22 -35.28 -5.86 -23.12
C VAL A 22 -34.21 -4.78 -23.18
N SER A 23 -34.51 -3.61 -23.75
CA SER A 23 -33.56 -2.50 -23.85
C SER A 23 -33.17 -1.98 -22.46
N LEU A 24 -34.14 -1.80 -21.55
CA LEU A 24 -33.90 -1.43 -20.15
C LEU A 24 -33.09 -2.48 -19.42
N PHE A 25 -33.41 -3.77 -19.59
CA PHE A 25 -32.66 -4.87 -18.97
C PHE A 25 -31.18 -4.84 -19.37
N TRP A 26 -30.90 -4.71 -20.67
CA TRP A 26 -29.53 -4.65 -21.16
C TRP A 26 -28.84 -3.35 -20.79
N TRP A 27 -29.56 -2.22 -20.78
CA TRP A 27 -29.03 -0.92 -20.35
C TRP A 27 -28.62 -0.95 -18.88
N LEU A 28 -29.48 -1.40 -17.98
CA LEU A 28 -29.19 -1.52 -16.55
C LEU A 28 -28.04 -2.50 -16.28
N ARG A 29 -27.98 -3.61 -17.04
CA ARG A 29 -26.89 -4.59 -16.92
C ARG A 29 -25.55 -4.02 -17.39
N LEU A 30 -25.55 -3.27 -18.49
CA LEU A 30 -24.37 -2.61 -19.00
C LEU A 30 -23.91 -1.51 -18.05
N ASP A 31 -24.83 -0.70 -17.54
CA ASP A 31 -24.55 0.34 -16.56
C ASP A 31 -23.88 -0.24 -15.32
N ARG A 32 -24.46 -1.29 -14.71
CA ARG A 32 -23.83 -1.98 -13.56
C ARG A 32 -22.45 -2.54 -13.90
N TYR A 33 -22.27 -3.11 -15.08
CA TYR A 33 -20.98 -3.67 -15.50
C TYR A 33 -19.90 -2.57 -15.62
N LEU A 34 -20.28 -1.38 -16.08
CA LEU A 34 -19.37 -0.25 -16.26
C LEU A 34 -19.15 0.55 -14.97
N THR A 35 -20.11 0.55 -14.05
CA THR A 35 -20.09 1.37 -12.82
C THR A 35 -19.59 0.64 -11.58
N THR A 36 -19.47 -0.70 -11.62
CA THR A 36 -18.98 -1.45 -10.46
C THR A 36 -17.51 -1.09 -10.20
N PRO A 37 -17.19 -0.48 -9.04
CA PRO A 37 -15.82 -0.08 -8.74
C PRO A 37 -14.94 -1.33 -8.61
N THR A 38 -13.75 -1.23 -9.17
CA THR A 38 -12.72 -2.27 -9.01
C THR A 38 -12.21 -2.30 -7.58
N ARG A 39 -11.68 -3.45 -7.14
CA ARG A 39 -11.03 -3.57 -5.83
C ARG A 39 -9.95 -2.50 -5.60
N LYS A 40 -9.20 -2.15 -6.65
CA LYS A 40 -8.20 -1.09 -6.60
C LYS A 40 -8.83 0.27 -6.29
N GLN A 41 -9.93 0.62 -6.96
CA GLN A 41 -10.62 1.89 -6.72
C GLN A 41 -11.17 1.97 -5.30
N LEU A 42 -11.80 0.90 -4.80
CA LEU A 42 -12.31 0.86 -3.43
C LEU A 42 -11.20 1.07 -2.39
N LEU A 43 -10.02 0.47 -2.60
CA LEU A 43 -8.89 0.67 -1.69
C LEU A 43 -8.28 2.07 -1.79
N LEU A 44 -8.29 2.70 -2.97
CA LEU A 44 -7.86 4.09 -3.13
C LEU A 44 -8.82 5.06 -2.47
N GLU A 45 -10.13 4.81 -2.58
CA GLU A 45 -11.17 5.55 -1.86
C GLU A 45 -11.00 5.38 -0.34
N THR A 46 -10.74 4.16 0.12
CA THR A 46 -10.44 3.89 1.55
C THR A 46 -9.19 4.66 2.01
N LEU A 47 -8.14 4.77 1.18
CA LEU A 47 -6.95 5.57 1.52
C LEU A 47 -7.25 7.06 1.64
N GLU A 48 -8.14 7.59 0.80
CA GLU A 48 -8.52 9.00 0.79
C GLU A 48 -9.43 9.35 1.97
N ASP A 49 -10.35 8.45 2.31
CA ASP A 49 -11.38 8.66 3.34
C ASP A 49 -10.95 8.22 4.76
N ALA A 50 -9.83 7.50 4.88
CA ALA A 50 -9.36 6.95 6.16
C ALA A 50 -9.24 8.03 7.25
N GLN A 51 -9.85 7.77 8.40
CA GLN A 51 -9.84 8.70 9.55
C GLN A 51 -8.78 8.34 10.59
N VAL A 52 -8.28 7.11 10.54
CA VAL A 52 -7.27 6.58 11.47
C VAL A 52 -6.12 5.94 10.70
N TYR A 53 -4.93 5.95 11.31
CA TYR A 53 -3.71 5.46 10.66
C TYR A 53 -3.81 3.98 10.31
N GLU A 54 -4.40 3.17 11.18
CA GLU A 54 -4.52 1.72 11.01
C GLU A 54 -5.39 1.34 9.81
N GLU A 55 -6.44 2.12 9.54
CA GLU A 55 -7.30 1.96 8.37
C GLU A 55 -6.53 2.32 7.08
N TRP A 56 -5.84 3.46 7.10
CA TRP A 56 -4.99 3.91 6.00
C TRP A 56 -3.90 2.89 5.69
N GLU A 57 -3.21 2.38 6.72
CA GLU A 57 -2.12 1.41 6.59
C GLU A 57 -2.63 0.09 6.02
N ALA A 58 -3.76 -0.42 6.54
CA ALA A 58 -4.35 -1.65 6.05
C ALA A 58 -4.74 -1.56 4.57
N ALA A 59 -5.32 -0.43 4.14
CA ALA A 59 -5.65 -0.18 2.73
C ALA A 59 -4.39 -0.08 1.85
N ALA A 60 -3.37 0.65 2.31
CA ALA A 60 -2.09 0.81 1.62
C ALA A 60 -1.39 -0.55 1.41
N GLN A 61 -1.33 -1.39 2.44
CA GLN A 61 -0.74 -2.72 2.37
C GLN A 61 -1.50 -3.63 1.41
N GLN A 62 -2.83 -3.54 1.38
CA GLN A 62 -3.65 -4.30 0.43
C GLN A 62 -3.43 -3.85 -1.02
N LEU A 63 -3.28 -2.54 -1.26
CA LEU A 63 -2.92 -2.01 -2.57
C LEU A 63 -1.53 -2.48 -3.01
N ASP A 64 -0.56 -2.46 -2.11
CA ASP A 64 0.79 -2.93 -2.41
C ASP A 64 0.83 -4.42 -2.77
N LYS A 65 -0.01 -5.24 -2.13
CA LYS A 65 -0.18 -6.66 -2.47
C LYS A 65 -0.90 -6.84 -3.81
N LEU A 66 -1.87 -5.97 -4.14
CA LEU A 66 -2.63 -6.05 -5.38
C LEU A 66 -1.80 -5.67 -6.63
N VAL A 67 -0.82 -4.77 -6.47
CA VAL A 67 0.03 -4.25 -7.56
C VAL A 67 1.44 -4.84 -7.52
N ASP A 68 1.67 -5.88 -6.71
CA ASP A 68 2.97 -6.55 -6.53
C ASP A 68 4.12 -5.62 -6.06
N ASN A 69 3.79 -4.48 -5.46
CA ASN A 69 4.77 -3.59 -4.85
C ASN A 69 5.43 -4.20 -3.62
N TYR A 70 4.75 -5.13 -2.94
CA TYR A 70 5.32 -5.85 -1.80
C TYR A 70 6.63 -6.57 -2.17
N VAL A 71 6.69 -7.22 -3.35
CA VAL A 71 7.90 -7.90 -3.84
C VAL A 71 9.05 -6.90 -3.98
N TRP A 72 8.76 -5.69 -4.47
CA TRP A 72 9.77 -4.64 -4.55
C TRP A 72 10.22 -4.16 -3.16
N ARG A 73 9.33 -4.02 -2.18
CA ARG A 73 9.70 -3.62 -0.81
C ARG A 73 10.60 -4.66 -0.16
N ASP A 74 10.28 -5.94 -0.37
CA ASP A 74 10.99 -7.08 0.16
C ASP A 74 12.36 -7.28 -0.49
N THR A 75 12.48 -7.05 -1.80
CA THR A 75 13.74 -7.22 -2.54
C THR A 75 14.75 -6.11 -2.22
N PRO A 76 15.87 -6.38 -1.51
CA PRO A 76 16.81 -5.32 -1.13
C PRO A 76 17.62 -4.73 -2.30
N PRO A 77 18.20 -5.53 -3.23
CA PRO A 77 19.10 -5.01 -4.26
C PRO A 77 18.45 -3.96 -5.16
N THR A 78 19.05 -2.76 -5.22
CA THR A 78 18.69 -1.68 -6.14
C THR A 78 19.85 -0.68 -6.20
N LYS A 79 20.10 -0.03 -7.35
CA LYS A 79 21.20 0.94 -7.52
C LYS A 79 20.99 2.30 -6.83
N VAL A 80 19.82 2.50 -6.22
CA VAL A 80 19.39 3.77 -5.64
C VAL A 80 20.03 4.01 -4.27
N TYR A 81 20.34 2.95 -3.52
CA TYR A 81 20.91 3.02 -2.19
C TYR A 81 21.89 1.88 -1.98
N ASP A 82 22.82 2.04 -1.04
CA ASP A 82 23.77 1.02 -0.66
C ASP A 82 23.14 0.05 0.34
N TYR A 83 22.45 -0.96 -0.17
CA TYR A 83 21.75 -1.94 0.67
C TYR A 83 22.69 -2.80 1.51
N ASN A 84 23.94 -3.03 1.08
CA ASN A 84 24.92 -3.78 1.86
C ASN A 84 25.33 -2.97 3.09
N LEU A 85 25.62 -1.68 2.91
CA LEU A 85 25.90 -0.78 4.03
C LEU A 85 24.76 -0.75 5.04
N ILE A 86 23.50 -0.70 4.58
CA ILE A 86 22.35 -0.69 5.48
C ILE A 86 22.18 -2.02 6.20
N LEU A 87 22.39 -3.15 5.51
CA LEU A 87 22.34 -4.48 6.12
C LEU A 87 23.40 -4.61 7.23
N ASP A 88 24.67 -4.31 6.91
CA ASP A 88 25.79 -4.40 7.84
C ASP A 88 25.56 -3.55 9.09
N ARG A 89 24.97 -2.36 8.93
CA ARG A 89 24.66 -1.46 10.05
C ARG A 89 23.49 -1.93 10.88
N THR A 90 22.47 -2.50 10.23
CA THR A 90 21.33 -3.10 10.92
C THR A 90 21.78 -4.27 11.77
N ASP A 91 22.60 -5.15 11.21
CA ASP A 91 23.10 -6.34 11.91
C ASP A 91 24.07 -5.95 13.04
N GLN A 92 24.93 -4.93 12.87
CA GLN A 92 25.75 -4.39 13.97
C GLN A 92 24.91 -3.86 15.15
N LEU A 93 23.80 -3.17 14.87
CA LEU A 93 22.90 -2.68 15.92
C LEU A 93 22.16 -3.82 16.61
N TYR A 94 21.66 -4.77 15.82
CA TYR A 94 20.97 -5.95 16.31
C TYR A 94 21.89 -6.79 17.21
N ASP A 95 23.10 -7.09 16.76
CA ASP A 95 24.08 -7.86 17.53
C ASP A 95 24.49 -7.12 18.82
N ALA A 96 24.69 -5.80 18.75
CA ALA A 96 25.01 -5.02 19.94
C ALA A 96 23.86 -5.06 20.96
N LEU A 97 22.61 -4.96 20.51
CA LEU A 97 21.40 -5.08 21.33
C LEU A 97 21.29 -6.46 21.98
N ASP A 98 21.53 -7.53 21.23
CA ASP A 98 21.44 -8.92 21.72
C ASP A 98 22.49 -9.22 22.80
N HIS A 99 23.67 -8.57 22.72
CA HIS A 99 24.78 -8.76 23.66
C HIS A 99 24.86 -7.70 24.77
N ASP A 100 23.87 -6.82 24.91
CA ASP A 100 23.88 -5.69 25.86
C ASP A 100 25.14 -4.78 25.72
N ASP A 101 25.77 -4.73 24.53
CA ASP A 101 26.99 -3.95 24.28
C ASP A 101 26.67 -2.47 24.00
N VAL A 102 26.41 -1.74 25.09
CA VAL A 102 26.09 -0.31 25.07
C VAL A 102 27.15 0.54 24.38
N MET A 103 28.43 0.16 24.50
CA MET A 103 29.52 0.94 23.91
C MET A 103 29.50 0.84 22.39
N THR A 104 29.30 -0.37 21.87
CA THR A 104 29.13 -0.60 20.43
C THR A 104 27.85 0.04 19.91
N MET A 105 26.74 -0.02 20.65
CA MET A 105 25.51 0.71 20.28
C MET A 105 25.78 2.22 20.16
N CYS A 106 26.40 2.83 21.18
CA CYS A 106 26.71 4.26 21.19
C CYS A 106 27.62 4.66 20.02
N HIS A 107 28.63 3.86 19.72
CA HIS A 107 29.54 4.11 18.60
C HIS A 107 28.83 3.99 17.24
N THR A 108 28.00 2.97 17.09
CA THR A 108 27.25 2.71 15.85
C THR A 108 26.20 3.79 15.63
N LEU A 109 25.43 4.18 16.66
CA LEU A 109 24.48 5.29 16.59
C LEU A 109 25.16 6.62 16.25
N ARG A 110 26.29 6.93 16.91
CA ARG A 110 27.04 8.17 16.66
C ARG A 110 27.52 8.29 15.21
N SER A 111 27.90 7.17 14.59
CA SER A 111 28.39 7.14 13.21
C SER A 111 27.30 6.88 12.15
N GLY A 112 26.18 6.27 12.54
CA GLY A 112 25.11 5.80 11.66
C GLY A 112 23.89 6.73 11.57
N LEU A 113 23.63 7.56 12.59
CA LEU A 113 22.56 8.56 12.58
C LEU A 113 22.92 9.82 11.76
N VAL A 114 23.35 9.60 10.52
CA VAL A 114 23.57 10.65 9.53
C VAL A 114 22.35 10.76 8.62
N ARG A 115 22.03 11.99 8.21
CA ARG A 115 20.77 12.33 7.51
C ARG A 115 20.47 11.44 6.29
N ASN A 116 21.48 11.01 5.54
CA ASN A 116 21.30 10.23 4.32
C ASN A 116 22.34 9.11 4.20
N LEU A 117 22.40 8.23 5.19
CA LEU A 117 23.28 7.05 5.17
C LEU A 117 22.95 6.17 3.96
N GLY A 118 23.95 5.80 3.15
CA GLY A 118 23.74 4.87 2.04
C GLY A 118 22.72 5.34 0.99
N ASN A 119 22.39 6.63 0.93
CA ASN A 119 21.34 7.20 0.07
C ASN A 119 19.90 6.70 0.38
N ILE A 120 19.60 6.34 1.64
CA ILE A 120 18.26 5.85 2.04
C ILE A 120 17.15 6.91 1.93
N THR A 121 17.48 8.20 1.84
CA THR A 121 16.46 9.27 1.72
C THR A 121 16.15 9.65 0.27
N ASP A 122 16.56 8.84 -0.72
CA ASP A 122 16.25 9.11 -2.13
C ASP A 122 14.73 9.04 -2.37
N PRO A 123 14.10 10.08 -2.95
CA PRO A 123 12.65 10.10 -3.19
C PRO A 123 12.13 8.91 -4.01
N LYS A 124 12.96 8.29 -4.85
CA LYS A 124 12.58 7.10 -5.64
C LYS A 124 12.24 5.89 -4.77
N LEU A 125 12.73 5.85 -3.54
CA LEU A 125 12.43 4.79 -2.57
C LEU A 125 11.06 4.99 -1.91
N TYR A 126 10.46 6.18 -1.99
CA TYR A 126 9.21 6.49 -1.29
C TYR A 126 8.02 6.68 -2.23
N ASN A 127 8.25 6.69 -3.54
CA ASN A 127 7.21 6.94 -4.55
C ASN A 127 6.73 5.66 -5.27
N ARG A 128 7.09 4.46 -4.76
CA ARG A 128 6.76 3.19 -5.44
C ARG A 128 5.69 2.38 -4.74
N ALA A 129 5.71 2.31 -3.42
CA ALA A 129 4.75 1.57 -2.62
C ALA A 129 3.91 2.54 -1.79
N TYR A 130 2.70 2.12 -1.43
CA TYR A 130 1.75 2.94 -0.68
C TYR A 130 2.03 2.93 0.82
N ALA A 131 2.29 1.75 1.39
CA ALA A 131 2.37 1.58 2.84
C ALA A 131 3.74 1.99 3.42
N GLY A 132 4.78 2.03 2.60
CA GLY A 132 6.13 2.30 3.08
C GLY A 132 7.21 2.21 2.00
N THR A 133 8.45 2.03 2.44
CA THR A 133 9.64 1.96 1.58
C THR A 133 10.18 0.53 1.54
N LYS A 134 11.47 0.36 1.24
CA LYS A 134 12.18 -0.90 1.35
C LYS A 134 12.16 -1.42 2.80
N LEU A 135 11.82 -2.69 2.98
CA LEU A 135 11.74 -3.31 4.32
C LEU A 135 13.08 -3.27 5.08
N ILE A 136 14.20 -3.37 4.37
CA ILE A 136 15.53 -3.25 4.98
C ILE A 136 15.78 -1.86 5.58
N ILE A 137 15.25 -0.80 4.96
CA ILE A 137 15.36 0.57 5.51
C ILE A 137 14.47 0.69 6.75
N GLU A 138 13.25 0.16 6.69
CA GLU A 138 12.34 0.15 7.85
C GLU A 138 12.95 -0.63 9.03
N ARG A 139 13.54 -1.81 8.77
CA ARG A 139 14.27 -2.59 9.77
C ARG A 139 15.43 -1.79 10.38
N TYR A 140 16.26 -1.17 9.56
CA TYR A 140 17.37 -0.34 10.04
C TYR A 140 16.92 0.78 10.99
N ILE A 141 15.86 1.51 10.61
CA ILE A 141 15.31 2.59 11.44
C ILE A 141 14.75 2.04 12.74
N ASN A 142 14.05 0.90 12.72
CA ASN A 142 13.55 0.25 13.93
C ASN A 142 14.68 -0.15 14.88
N GLU A 143 15.77 -0.76 14.37
CA GLU A 143 16.93 -1.10 15.21
C GLU A 143 17.60 0.15 15.81
N CYS A 144 17.66 1.25 15.06
CA CYS A 144 18.13 2.53 15.59
C CYS A 144 17.25 3.04 16.74
N VAL A 145 15.92 2.96 16.61
CA VAL A 145 14.98 3.36 17.66
C VAL A 145 15.16 2.50 18.91
N LEU A 146 15.26 1.17 18.74
CA LEU A 146 15.50 0.25 19.85
C LEU A 146 16.82 0.53 20.57
N ALA A 147 17.91 0.73 19.81
CA ALA A 147 19.21 1.06 20.38
C ALA A 147 19.19 2.40 21.14
N VAL A 148 18.50 3.43 20.62
CA VAL A 148 18.34 4.72 21.33
C VAL A 148 17.53 4.54 22.62
N GLN A 149 16.43 3.79 22.59
CA GLN A 149 15.63 3.49 23.77
C GLN A 149 16.44 2.74 24.82
N TYR A 150 17.24 1.75 24.38
CA TYR A 150 18.11 0.99 25.25
C TYR A 150 19.15 1.89 25.94
N VAL A 151 19.91 2.66 25.16
CA VAL A 151 20.98 3.53 25.67
C VAL A 151 20.42 4.61 26.62
N THR A 152 19.22 5.14 26.35
CA THR A 152 18.60 6.15 27.22
C THR A 152 18.04 5.58 28.51
N ALA A 153 17.60 4.31 28.51
CA ALA A 153 17.17 3.61 29.71
C ALA A 153 18.36 3.08 30.55
N TYR A 154 19.54 2.93 29.93
CA TYR A 154 20.73 2.42 30.57
C TYR A 154 21.18 3.33 31.72
N ARG A 155 21.11 2.82 32.96
CA ARG A 155 21.62 3.50 34.15
C ARG A 155 23.04 3.03 34.42
N SER A 156 24.01 3.94 34.31
CA SER A 156 25.37 3.65 34.79
C SER A 156 25.34 3.50 36.30
N THR A 157 25.52 2.28 36.80
CA THR A 157 25.84 2.01 38.21
C THR A 157 27.22 2.53 38.57
#